data_AF-A0A949TS60-F1
#
_entry.id   AF-A0A949TS60-F1
#
_cell.length_a   1.000
_cell.length_b   1.000
_cell.length_c   1.000
_cell.angle_alpha   90.00
_cell.angle_beta   90.00
_cell.angle_gamma   90.00
#
_symmetry.space_group_name_H-M   'P 1'
#
loop_
_entity.id
_entity.type
_entity.pdbx_description
1 polymer ?
#
loop_
_entity_poly.entity_id
_entity_poly.type
_entity_poly.pdbx_seq_one_letter_code
_entity_poly.pdbx_strand_id
1 'polypeptide(L)' 'MTGTAIIMMALFILVIWGGLVYFSVQLMKHPDETSGFLGADPKADDDILLKLEKK' A
#
# COMPACT_ATOMS: atom_id res chain seq x y z
N MET A 1 27.42 10.95 20.44
CA MET A 1 26.25 10.11 20.11
C MET A 1 25.88 9.30 21.34
N THR A 2 24.72 9.51 21.95
CA THR A 2 24.30 8.71 23.12
C THR A 2 23.75 7.38 22.65
N GLY A 3 23.91 6.31 23.45
CA GLY A 3 23.38 4.98 23.10
C GLY A 3 21.87 4.99 22.85
N THR A 4 21.13 5.77 23.63
CA THR A 4 19.68 5.98 23.45
C THR A 4 19.34 6.58 22.09
N ALA A 5 20.11 7.56 21.61
CA ALA A 5 19.87 8.17 20.30
C ALA A 5 20.06 7.17 19.15
N ILE A 6 21.06 6.28 19.26
CA ILE A 6 21.32 5.24 18.26
C ILE A 6 20.18 4.22 18.24
N ILE A 7 19.68 3.81 19.41
CA ILE A 7 18.55 2.87 19.52
C ILE A 7 17.30 3.48 18.87
N MET A 8 16.97 4.73 19.20
CA MET A 8 15.81 5.40 18.62
C MET A 8 15.94 5.56 17.10
N MET A 9 17.14 5.89 16.60
CA MET A 9 17.40 5.97 15.16
C MET A 9 17.18 4.62 14.47
N ALA A 10 17.72 3.53 15.02
CA ALA A 10 17.56 2.19 14.46
C ALA A 10 16.09 1.74 14.44
N LEU A 11 15.35 1.99 15.53
CA LEU A 11 13.91 1.69 15.60
C LEU A 11 13.14 2.45 14.52
N PHE A 12 13.45 3.73 14.32
CA PHE A 12 12.77 4.55 13.32
C PHE A 12 13.01 4.04 11.89
N ILE A 13 14.26 3.66 11.59
CA ILE A 13 14.64 3.05 10.31
C ILE A 13 13.88 1.73 10.10
N LEU A 14 13.85 0.85 11.10
CA LEU A 14 13.16 -0.43 11.00
C LEU A 14 11.65 -0.28 10.83
N VAL A 15 11.02 0.66 11.52
CA VAL A 15 9.57 0.90 11.40
C VAL A 15 9.22 1.48 10.04
N ILE A 16 9.95 2.50 9.56
CA ILE A 16 9.66 3.12 8.26
C ILE A 16 9.93 2.14 7.13
N TRP A 17 11.14 1.60 7.05
CA TRP A 17 11.53 0.76 5.93
C TRP A 17 10.91 -0.64 6.02
N GLY A 18 10.85 -1.21 7.21
CA GLY A 18 10.19 -2.50 7.44
C GLY A 18 8.70 -2.42 7.16
N GLY A 19 8.03 -1.36 7.64
CA GLY A 19 6.63 -1.10 7.33
C GLY A 19 6.41 -0.91 5.83
N LEU A 20 7.23 -0.07 5.18
CA LEU A 20 7.11 0.19 3.75
C LEU A 20 7.27 -1.08 2.90
N VAL A 21 8.31 -1.89 3.16
CA VAL A 21 8.52 -3.16 2.45
C VAL A 21 7.34 -4.11 2.70
N TYR A 22 6.92 -4.27 3.96
CA TYR A 22 5.81 -5.15 4.31
C TYR A 22 4.51 -4.77 3.59
N PHE A 23 4.12 -3.50 3.64
CA PHE A 23 2.90 -3.02 2.98
C PHE A 23 3.00 -3.08 1.45
N SER A 24 4.17 -2.79 0.89
CA SER A 24 4.38 -2.92 -0.57
C SER A 24 4.21 -4.37 -1.03
N VAL A 25 4.78 -5.33 -0.30
CA VAL A 25 4.60 -6.76 -0.58
C VAL A 25 3.13 -7.17 -0.42
N GLN A 26 2.44 -6.65 0.59
CA GLN A 26 1.03 -6.95 0.80
C GLN A 26 0.15 -6.42 -0.33
N LEU A 27 0.42 -5.20 -0.82
CA LEU A 27 -0.28 -4.60 -1.95
C LEU A 27 -0.03 -5.37 -3.26
N MET A 28 1.20 -5.82 -3.49
CA MET A 28 1.51 -6.66 -4.66
C MET A 28 0.78 -8.00 -4.63
N LYS A 29 0.55 -8.58 -3.45
CA LYS A 29 -0.18 -9.85 -3.28
C LYS A 29 -1.69 -9.67 -3.34
N HIS A 30 -2.19 -8.51 -2.95
CA HIS A 30 -3.60 -8.18 -2.96
C HIS A 30 -3.80 -6.83 -3.67
N PRO A 31 -3.71 -6.81 -5.02
CA PRO A 31 -3.97 -5.60 -5.79
C PRO A 31 -5.42 -5.15 -5.60
N ASP A 32 -5.66 -3.85 -5.47
CA ASP A 32 -6.99 -3.28 -5.22
C ASP A 32 -8.01 -3.66 -6.31
N GLU A 33 -7.56 -3.73 -7.57
CA GLU A 33 -8.36 -4.13 -8.74
C GLU A 33 -8.91 -5.57 -8.67
N THR A 34 -8.31 -6.42 -7.83
CA THR A 34 -8.63 -7.85 -7.79
C THR A 34 -8.98 -8.35 -6.39
N SER A 35 -8.93 -7.46 -5.39
CA SER A 35 -9.07 -7.83 -4.00
C SER A 35 -10.05 -6.93 -3.26
N GLY A 36 -10.67 -7.49 -2.21
CA GLY A 36 -11.66 -6.78 -1.41
C GLY A 36 -12.95 -6.44 -2.16
N PHE A 37 -13.61 -5.38 -1.72
CA PHE A 37 -14.88 -4.94 -2.28
C PHE A 37 -14.72 -4.34 -3.68
N LEU A 38 -13.62 -3.62 -3.93
CA LEU A 38 -13.36 -2.96 -5.21
C LEU A 38 -13.15 -3.99 -6.32
N GLY A 39 -12.30 -5.00 -6.12
CA GLY A 39 -12.12 -6.07 -7.11
C GLY A 39 -13.32 -7.00 -7.31
N ALA A 40 -14.35 -6.92 -6.44
CA ALA A 40 -15.58 -7.69 -6.59
C ALA A 40 -16.72 -6.88 -7.25
N ASP A 41 -16.60 -5.56 -7.34
CA ASP A 41 -17.59 -4.69 -7.97
C ASP A 41 -17.25 -4.50 -9.45
N PRO A 42 -18.04 -5.05 -10.39
CA PRO A 42 -17.82 -4.84 -11.82
C PRO A 42 -17.81 -3.36 -12.23
N LYS A 43 -18.37 -2.45 -11.43
CA LYS A 43 -18.38 -1.01 -11.72
C LYS A 43 -17.10 -0.29 -11.30
N ALA A 44 -16.24 -0.93 -10.51
CA ALA A 44 -14.95 -0.39 -10.11
C ALA A 44 -13.84 -0.73 -11.12
N ASP A 45 -14.16 -1.44 -12.20
CA ASP A 45 -13.25 -1.76 -13.29
C ASP A 45 -12.82 -0.51 -14.08
N ASP A 46 -11.52 -0.43 -14.40
CA ASP A 46 -10.90 0.70 -15.09
C ASP A 46 -11.59 1.06 -16.42
N ASP A 47 -12.00 0.06 -17.22
CA ASP A 47 -12.65 0.32 -18.51
C ASP A 47 -14.03 0.96 -18.32
N ILE A 48 -14.71 0.68 -17.21
CA ILE A 48 -16.00 1.25 -16.88
C ILE A 48 -15.82 2.65 -16.30
N LEU A 49 -14.85 2.86 -15.42
CA LEU A 49 -14.55 4.19 -14.85
C LEU A 49 -14.11 5.19 -15.94
N LEU A 50 -13.25 4.78 -16.87
CA LEU A 50 -12.82 5.59 -18.02
C LEU A 50 -13.98 5.99 -18.94
N LYS A 51 -15.01 5.16 -19.06
CA LYS A 51 -16.22 5.47 -19.83
C LYS A 51 -17.13 6.45 -19.11
N LEU A 52 -17.14 6.44 -17.78
CA LEU A 52 -17.92 7.37 -16.96
C LEU A 52 -17.28 8.77 -16.92
N GLU A 53 -15.95 8.87 -16.85
CA GLU A 53 -15.24 10.16 -16.86
C GLU A 53 -15.44 10.93 -18.18
N LYS A 54 -15.50 10.21 -19.31
CA LYS A 54 -15.64 10.80 -20.64
C LYS A 54 -17.06 11.24 -21.00
N LYS A 55 -18.01 11.12 -20.07
CA LYS A 55 -19.44 11.39 -20.29
C LYS A 55 -19.89 12.66 -19.57
#